data_AF-A0A8W8MML8-F1
#
_entry.id   AF-A0A8W8MML8-F1
#
_cell.length_a   1.000
_cell.length_b   1.000
_cell.length_c   1.000
_cell.angle_alpha   90.00
_cell.angle_beta   90.00
_cell.angle_gamma   90.00
#
_symmetry.space_group_name_H-M   'P 1'
#
loop_
_entity.id
_entity.type
_entity.pdbx_description
1 polymer ?
#
loop_
_entity_poly.entity_id
_entity_poly.type
_entity_poly.pdbx_seq_one_letter_code
_entity_poly.pdbx_strand_id
1 'polypeptide(L)'
;MPTTKTLQLSKYVRMVLENELKLTCKEFDEEDIKALLKKSNRECTPRETIQGYPSYPLYREIGNMLQQWMEKRYCPALDLPKYDLLDEKLYAESREANLKSITPLLDGLQTLWEDWNDEEIAYRVKEIMIILGKRGMLDLLGVRKTVGTQELWPVDRELMVKSFTERHSPNAEISVGARALSKHYHRDSSTSWWGGCTGTEKQKNDYALSIMNKILDGATWINIHWLPHDVYILEVRQEEGYGARWTADGSSFRGFLEPQMVDGHSVGWKH
;
A
#
# COMPACT_ATOMS: atom_id res chain seq x y z
N MET A 1 17.21 20.76 -31.16
CA MET A 1 17.76 19.89 -30.11
C MET A 1 17.08 18.54 -30.26
N PRO A 2 17.80 17.40 -30.30
CA PRO A 2 17.14 16.11 -30.26
C PRO A 2 16.40 16.03 -28.94
N THR A 3 15.08 15.84 -28.98
CA THR A 3 14.30 15.50 -27.79
C THR A 3 14.83 14.16 -27.30
N THR A 4 15.60 14.17 -26.21
CA THR A 4 16.09 12.94 -25.59
C THR A 4 14.86 12.15 -25.17
N LYS A 5 14.56 11.07 -25.91
CA LYS A 5 13.52 10.11 -25.54
C LYS A 5 13.83 9.71 -24.09
N THR A 6 12.83 9.73 -23.22
CA THR A 6 12.99 9.33 -21.81
C THR A 6 11.95 8.26 -21.52
N LEU A 7 12.41 7.10 -21.07
CA LEU A 7 11.53 6.00 -20.69
C LEU A 7 10.89 6.31 -19.33
N GLN A 8 9.56 6.26 -19.27
CA GLN A 8 8.80 6.36 -18.02
C GLN A 8 7.80 5.21 -17.97
N LEU A 9 8.10 4.15 -17.23
CA LEU A 9 7.23 2.95 -17.23
C LEU A 9 5.80 3.24 -16.74
N SER A 10 5.57 4.24 -15.89
CA SER A 10 4.21 4.68 -15.49
C SER A 10 3.35 5.15 -16.67
N LYS A 11 3.95 5.76 -17.71
CA LYS A 11 3.27 6.10 -18.97
C LYS A 11 2.74 4.84 -19.65
N TYR A 12 3.58 3.81 -19.76
CA TYR A 12 3.25 2.58 -20.47
C TYR A 12 2.30 1.68 -19.68
N VAL A 13 2.43 1.59 -18.36
CA VAL A 13 1.43 0.91 -17.50
C VAL A 13 0.05 1.55 -17.70
N ARG A 14 -0.04 2.88 -17.71
CA ARG A 14 -1.30 3.57 -18.00
C ARG A 14 -1.84 3.24 -19.39
N MET A 15 -0.98 3.30 -20.40
CA MET A 15 -1.35 3.01 -21.78
C MET A 15 -1.87 1.58 -21.96
N VAL A 16 -1.24 0.60 -21.31
CA VAL A 16 -1.72 -0.79 -21.27
C VAL A 16 -3.13 -0.87 -20.69
N LEU A 17 -3.35 -0.27 -19.52
CA LEU A 17 -4.65 -0.27 -18.84
C LEU A 17 -5.75 0.42 -19.67
N GLU A 18 -5.45 1.59 -20.25
CA GLU A 18 -6.39 2.33 -21.10
C GLU A 18 -6.70 1.60 -22.41
N ASN A 19 -5.74 0.85 -22.97
CA ASN A 19 -5.94 0.03 -24.16
C ASN A 19 -6.80 -1.21 -23.85
N GLU A 20 -6.56 -1.88 -22.71
CA GLU A 20 -7.35 -3.03 -22.27
C GLU A 20 -8.83 -2.69 -22.08
N LEU A 21 -9.17 -1.50 -21.57
CA LEU A 21 -10.56 -1.04 -21.46
C LEU A 21 -11.30 -0.98 -22.81
N LYS A 22 -10.58 -0.81 -23.92
CA LYS A 22 -11.16 -0.75 -25.27
C LYS A 22 -11.39 -2.14 -25.87
N LEU A 23 -10.79 -3.19 -25.30
CA LEU A 23 -10.87 -4.55 -25.84
C LEU A 23 -12.13 -5.27 -25.37
N THR A 24 -12.67 -6.11 -26.25
CA THR A 24 -13.80 -7.01 -25.95
C THR A 24 -13.37 -8.18 -25.08
N CYS A 25 -12.19 -8.77 -25.37
CA CYS A 25 -11.55 -9.78 -24.54
C CYS A 25 -10.37 -9.13 -23.82
N LYS A 26 -10.39 -9.14 -22.48
CA LYS A 26 -9.39 -8.47 -21.63
C LYS A 26 -8.55 -9.50 -20.90
N GLU A 27 -7.28 -9.18 -20.70
CA GLU A 27 -6.37 -9.98 -19.87
C GLU A 27 -6.52 -9.63 -18.38
N PHE A 28 -6.99 -8.42 -18.08
CA PHE A 28 -7.23 -7.95 -16.72
C PHE A 28 -8.71 -7.70 -16.47
N ASP A 29 -9.15 -7.96 -15.23
CA ASP A 29 -10.49 -7.64 -14.79
C ASP A 29 -10.77 -6.13 -14.90
N GLU A 30 -11.97 -5.78 -15.36
CA GLU A 30 -12.32 -4.38 -15.63
C GLU A 30 -12.37 -3.52 -14.36
N GLU A 31 -12.81 -4.09 -13.23
CA GLU A 31 -12.84 -3.37 -11.96
C GLU A 31 -11.42 -3.17 -11.41
N ASP A 32 -10.52 -4.12 -11.65
CA ASP A 32 -9.10 -3.95 -11.32
C ASP A 32 -8.45 -2.84 -12.15
N ILE A 33 -8.73 -2.77 -13.46
CA ILE A 33 -8.24 -1.68 -14.31
C ILE A 33 -8.77 -0.33 -13.80
N LYS A 34 -10.07 -0.23 -13.49
CA LYS A 34 -10.69 0.99 -12.94
C LYS A 34 -10.05 1.40 -11.62
N ALA A 35 -9.78 0.45 -10.73
CA ALA A 35 -9.14 0.71 -9.45
C ALA A 35 -7.72 1.28 -9.62
N LEU A 36 -6.93 0.73 -10.55
CA LEU A 36 -5.57 1.19 -10.83
C LEU A 36 -5.53 2.59 -11.46
N LEU A 37 -6.50 2.91 -12.33
CA LEU A 37 -6.62 4.20 -13.02
C LEU A 37 -7.32 5.29 -12.20
N LYS A 38 -7.98 4.93 -11.09
CA LYS A 38 -8.72 5.86 -10.24
C LYS A 38 -7.81 7.01 -9.79
N LYS A 39 -8.25 8.25 -10.02
CA LYS A 39 -7.53 9.46 -9.59
C LYS A 39 -7.80 9.75 -8.11
N SER A 40 -6.80 10.31 -7.44
CA SER A 40 -6.98 11.00 -6.15
C SER A 40 -7.30 12.48 -6.38
N ASN A 41 -7.87 13.17 -5.39
CA ASN A 41 -8.09 14.61 -5.48
C ASN A 41 -6.79 15.39 -5.27
N ARG A 42 -5.85 14.81 -4.51
CA ARG A 42 -4.51 15.35 -4.29
C ARG A 42 -3.51 14.73 -5.25
N GLU A 43 -2.68 15.58 -5.85
CA GLU A 43 -1.52 15.10 -6.57
C GLU A 43 -0.45 14.65 -5.56
N CYS A 44 -0.07 13.38 -5.67
CA CYS A 44 0.97 12.77 -4.85
C CYS A 44 2.09 12.26 -5.75
N THR A 45 3.32 12.38 -5.27
CA THR A 45 4.49 11.76 -5.88
C THR A 45 4.52 10.28 -5.50
N PRO A 46 4.80 9.36 -6.45
CA PRO A 46 5.03 7.96 -6.13
C PRO A 46 6.15 7.80 -5.11
N ARG A 47 6.10 6.72 -4.32
CA ARG A 47 7.13 6.43 -3.31
C ARG A 47 8.49 6.18 -3.97
N GLU A 48 9.56 6.70 -3.37
CA GLU A 48 10.93 6.45 -3.84
C GLU A 48 11.43 5.05 -3.45
N THR A 49 10.82 4.42 -2.44
CA THR A 49 11.14 3.05 -2.01
C THR A 49 9.84 2.27 -1.81
N ILE A 50 9.91 0.98 -1.47
CA ILE A 50 8.73 0.19 -1.14
C ILE A 50 8.09 0.61 0.20
N GLN A 51 8.82 1.34 1.04
CA GLN A 51 8.32 1.83 2.32
C GLN A 51 7.30 2.96 2.12
N GLY A 52 6.29 2.97 2.98
CA GLY A 52 5.20 3.92 2.98
C GLY A 52 3.95 3.39 2.29
N TYR A 53 2.81 3.98 2.59
CA TYR A 53 1.53 3.62 2.02
C TYR A 53 1.42 4.15 0.57
N PRO A 54 0.94 3.35 -0.40
CA PRO A 54 0.92 3.73 -1.80
C PRO A 54 0.02 4.93 -2.07
N SER A 55 0.45 5.77 -3.00
CA SER A 55 -0.31 6.93 -3.46
C SER A 55 -1.16 6.60 -4.70
N TYR A 56 -2.29 7.28 -4.83
CA TYR A 56 -3.15 7.19 -6.00
C TYR A 56 -2.75 8.21 -7.07
N PRO A 57 -2.93 7.91 -8.37
CA PRO A 57 -3.42 6.64 -8.92
C PRO A 57 -2.39 5.50 -8.84
N LEU A 58 -2.85 4.29 -8.52
CA LEU A 58 -1.96 3.15 -8.23
C LEU A 58 -1.10 2.70 -9.42
N TYR A 59 -1.55 2.94 -10.67
CA TYR A 59 -0.72 2.62 -11.84
C TYR A 59 0.62 3.40 -11.83
N ARG A 60 0.66 4.60 -11.22
CA ARG A 60 1.89 5.39 -11.11
C ARG A 60 2.88 4.73 -10.14
N GLU A 61 2.40 4.22 -9.01
CA GLU A 61 3.19 3.45 -8.05
C GLU A 61 3.77 2.20 -8.70
N ILE A 62 2.94 1.41 -9.39
CA ILE A 62 3.38 0.19 -10.09
C ILE A 62 4.44 0.53 -11.14
N GLY A 63 4.17 1.51 -12.00
CA GLY A 63 5.13 1.93 -13.02
C GLY A 63 6.44 2.45 -12.44
N ASN A 64 6.38 3.18 -11.32
CA ASN A 64 7.57 3.64 -10.61
C ASN A 64 8.38 2.48 -10.01
N MET A 65 7.73 1.49 -9.41
CA MET A 65 8.43 0.31 -8.88
C MET A 65 9.05 -0.55 -9.98
N LEU A 66 8.37 -0.71 -11.12
CA LEU A 66 8.94 -1.34 -12.30
C LEU A 66 10.16 -0.56 -12.84
N GLN A 67 10.07 0.77 -12.87
CA GLN A 67 11.17 1.63 -13.35
C GLN A 67 12.42 1.44 -12.48
N GLN A 68 12.25 1.53 -11.16
CA GLN A 68 13.34 1.30 -10.22
C GLN A 68 13.90 -0.12 -10.30
N TRP A 69 13.02 -1.10 -10.47
CA TRP A 69 13.44 -2.49 -10.61
C TRP A 69 14.32 -2.66 -11.85
N MET A 70 13.88 -2.16 -12.99
CA MET A 70 14.64 -2.18 -14.23
C MET A 70 16.00 -1.48 -14.07
N GLU A 71 16.03 -0.30 -13.45
CA GLU A 71 17.27 0.47 -13.26
C GLU A 71 18.27 -0.21 -12.31
N LYS A 72 17.77 -0.83 -11.24
CA LYS A 72 18.59 -1.47 -10.19
C LYS A 72 18.84 -2.96 -10.45
N ARG A 73 18.17 -3.56 -11.44
CA ARG A 73 18.08 -5.01 -11.69
C ARG A 73 17.68 -5.82 -10.45
N TYR A 74 16.89 -5.21 -9.58
CA TYR A 74 16.46 -5.78 -8.31
C TYR A 74 15.09 -5.21 -7.92
N CYS A 75 14.16 -6.09 -7.53
CA CYS A 75 12.79 -5.69 -7.24
C CYS A 75 12.68 -5.03 -5.85
N PRO A 76 12.21 -3.77 -5.75
CA PRO A 76 12.04 -3.08 -4.46
C PRO A 76 11.12 -3.82 -3.47
N ALA A 77 10.18 -4.64 -3.96
CA ALA A 77 9.27 -5.42 -3.11
C ALA A 77 9.99 -6.46 -2.22
N LEU A 78 11.26 -6.77 -2.52
CA LEU A 78 12.09 -7.69 -1.74
C LEU A 78 12.77 -7.02 -0.53
N ASP A 79 12.76 -5.68 -0.45
CA ASP A 79 13.36 -4.91 0.68
C ASP A 79 12.44 -4.85 1.91
N LEU A 80 11.23 -5.36 1.77
CA LEU A 80 10.23 -5.42 2.81
C LEU A 80 10.67 -6.34 3.97
N PRO A 81 10.61 -5.89 5.24
CA PRO A 81 11.14 -6.67 6.36
C PRO A 81 10.37 -7.98 6.58
N LYS A 82 11.04 -8.96 7.19
CA LYS A 82 10.39 -10.21 7.64
C LYS A 82 9.80 -9.99 9.03
N TYR A 83 8.61 -10.55 9.26
CA TYR A 83 7.92 -10.50 10.53
C TYR A 83 7.63 -11.91 11.03
N ASP A 84 8.12 -12.25 12.22
CA ASP A 84 7.94 -13.60 12.78
C ASP A 84 6.47 -13.91 13.11
N LEU A 85 5.74 -12.91 13.63
CA LEU A 85 4.34 -13.06 14.05
C LEU A 85 3.33 -12.74 12.94
N LEU A 86 3.79 -12.22 11.81
CA LEU A 86 2.98 -11.92 10.63
C LEU A 86 3.53 -12.72 9.45
N ASP A 87 3.66 -14.04 9.65
CA ASP A 87 4.33 -14.91 8.70
C ASP A 87 3.53 -15.07 7.39
N GLU A 88 4.20 -14.77 6.27
CA GLU A 88 3.70 -14.99 4.91
C GLU A 88 3.81 -16.47 4.47
N LYS A 89 4.37 -17.33 5.33
CA LYS A 89 4.60 -18.76 5.10
C LYS A 89 5.36 -18.97 3.80
N LEU A 90 4.97 -20.00 3.03
CA LEU A 90 5.55 -20.35 1.73
C LEU A 90 5.31 -19.29 0.63
N TYR A 91 4.46 -18.28 0.89
CA TYR A 91 4.21 -17.25 -0.12
C TYR A 91 5.45 -16.37 -0.36
N ALA A 92 6.27 -16.13 0.66
CA ALA A 92 7.49 -15.32 0.51
C ALA A 92 8.44 -15.91 -0.56
N GLU A 93 8.61 -17.23 -0.57
CA GLU A 93 9.42 -17.96 -1.56
C GLU A 93 8.78 -17.90 -2.96
N SER A 94 7.45 -18.06 -3.03
CA SER A 94 6.70 -17.98 -4.30
C SER A 94 6.80 -16.59 -4.92
N ARG A 95 6.70 -15.54 -4.09
CA ARG A 95 6.90 -14.13 -4.50
C ARG A 95 8.29 -13.93 -5.06
N GLU A 96 9.33 -14.36 -4.34
CA GLU A 96 10.71 -14.20 -4.79
C GLU A 96 10.97 -14.90 -6.12
N ALA A 97 10.46 -16.13 -6.30
CA ALA A 97 10.57 -16.87 -7.55
C ALA A 97 9.85 -16.16 -8.71
N ASN A 98 8.62 -15.68 -8.49
CA ASN A 98 7.87 -14.93 -9.50
C ASN A 98 8.63 -13.66 -9.92
N LEU A 99 9.07 -12.86 -8.94
CA LEU A 99 9.81 -11.63 -9.20
C LEU A 99 11.11 -11.94 -9.98
N LYS A 100 11.90 -12.93 -9.58
CA LYS A 100 13.12 -13.31 -10.33
C LYS A 100 12.86 -13.61 -11.81
N SER A 101 11.72 -14.19 -12.17
CA SER A 101 11.37 -14.51 -13.56
C SER A 101 11.12 -13.27 -14.45
N ILE A 102 10.75 -12.14 -13.85
CA ILE A 102 10.46 -10.89 -14.56
C ILE A 102 11.72 -10.06 -14.81
N THR A 103 12.76 -10.22 -13.99
CA THR A 103 14.00 -9.42 -14.10
C THR A 103 14.61 -9.48 -15.51
N PRO A 104 14.74 -10.64 -16.18
CA PRO A 104 15.25 -10.70 -17.55
C PRO A 104 14.40 -9.94 -18.58
N LEU A 105 13.08 -9.83 -18.35
CA LEU A 105 12.19 -9.08 -19.25
C LEU A 105 12.40 -7.57 -19.10
N LEU A 106 12.60 -7.10 -17.87
CA LEU A 106 12.94 -5.71 -17.60
C LEU A 106 14.34 -5.36 -18.14
N ASP A 107 15.32 -6.26 -18.00
CA ASP A 107 16.65 -6.09 -18.58
C ASP A 107 16.58 -5.96 -20.11
N GLY A 108 15.78 -6.81 -20.78
CA GLY A 108 15.56 -6.72 -22.22
C GLY A 108 14.85 -5.44 -22.64
N LEU A 109 13.90 -4.95 -21.82
CA LEU A 109 13.25 -3.66 -22.06
C LEU A 109 14.27 -2.51 -21.92
N GLN A 110 15.09 -2.53 -20.87
CA GLN A 110 16.10 -1.49 -20.61
C GLN A 110 17.11 -1.34 -21.76
N THR A 111 17.47 -2.44 -22.43
CA THR A 111 18.47 -2.43 -23.50
C THR A 111 17.91 -2.08 -24.87
N LEU A 112 16.62 -2.31 -25.13
CA LEU A 112 16.04 -2.24 -26.48
C LEU A 112 14.98 -1.15 -26.66
N TRP A 113 14.52 -0.50 -25.58
CA TRP A 113 13.40 0.46 -25.67
C TRP A 113 13.67 1.66 -26.58
N GLU A 114 14.93 2.04 -26.83
CA GLU A 114 15.27 3.14 -27.73
C GLU A 114 14.84 2.85 -29.17
N ASP A 115 14.96 1.57 -29.58
CA ASP A 115 14.63 1.07 -30.92
C ASP A 115 13.12 0.84 -31.13
N TRP A 116 12.33 0.87 -30.04
CA TRP A 116 10.90 0.55 -30.06
C TRP A 116 10.02 1.79 -30.10
N ASN A 117 8.86 1.68 -30.74
CA ASN A 117 7.81 2.68 -30.64
C ASN A 117 6.97 2.49 -29.35
N ASP A 118 6.06 3.42 -29.09
CA ASP A 118 5.27 3.41 -27.85
C ASP A 118 4.38 2.15 -27.70
N GLU A 119 3.84 1.60 -28.80
CA GLU A 119 3.01 0.39 -28.77
C GLU A 119 3.84 -0.85 -28.50
N GLU A 120 5.07 -0.93 -29.05
CA GLU A 120 6.00 -2.03 -28.78
C GLU A 120 6.44 -2.05 -27.31
N ILE A 121 6.72 -0.87 -26.73
CA ILE A 121 7.05 -0.76 -25.30
C ILE A 121 5.83 -1.15 -24.45
N ALA A 122 4.63 -0.64 -24.79
CA ALA A 122 3.41 -0.99 -24.07
C ALA A 122 3.12 -2.49 -24.14
N TYR A 123 3.37 -3.14 -25.28
CA TYR A 123 3.24 -4.59 -25.41
C TYR A 123 4.16 -5.34 -24.44
N ARG A 124 5.44 -4.96 -24.34
CA ARG A 124 6.37 -5.57 -23.38
C ARG A 124 5.97 -5.33 -21.93
N VAL A 125 5.51 -4.12 -21.61
CA VAL A 125 4.98 -3.80 -20.26
C VAL A 125 3.73 -4.63 -19.96
N LYS A 126 2.85 -4.86 -20.94
CA LYS A 126 1.69 -5.75 -20.79
C LYS A 126 2.11 -7.19 -20.48
N GLU A 127 3.10 -7.75 -21.20
CA GLU A 127 3.62 -9.09 -20.91
C GLU A 127 4.12 -9.21 -19.46
N ILE A 128 4.87 -8.22 -19.00
CA ILE A 128 5.34 -8.15 -17.60
C ILE A 128 4.16 -8.09 -16.62
N MET A 129 3.15 -7.28 -16.90
CA MET A 129 1.95 -7.17 -16.05
C MET A 129 1.13 -8.46 -16.01
N ILE A 130 1.05 -9.21 -17.11
CA ILE A 130 0.37 -10.52 -17.16
C ILE A 130 1.10 -11.53 -16.26
N ILE A 131 2.44 -11.58 -16.34
CA ILE A 131 3.26 -12.49 -15.53
C ILE A 131 3.19 -12.11 -14.04
N LEU A 132 3.25 -10.82 -13.72
CA LEU A 132 3.01 -10.35 -12.35
C LEU A 132 1.63 -10.78 -11.83
N GLY A 133 0.62 -10.66 -12.68
CA GLY A 133 -0.78 -10.77 -12.30
C GLY A 133 -1.17 -9.76 -11.22
N LYS A 134 -2.42 -9.84 -10.76
CA LYS A 134 -2.91 -8.99 -9.66
C LYS A 134 -2.02 -9.07 -8.43
N ARG A 135 -1.63 -10.29 -8.08
CA ARG A 135 -0.87 -10.57 -6.87
C ARG A 135 0.53 -9.94 -6.90
N GLY A 136 1.27 -10.06 -7.99
CA GLY A 136 2.58 -9.41 -8.13
C GLY A 136 2.45 -7.88 -8.16
N MET A 137 1.40 -7.33 -8.78
CA MET A 137 1.14 -5.90 -8.73
C MET A 137 0.85 -5.40 -7.31
N LEU A 138 0.12 -6.16 -6.50
CA LEU A 138 -0.09 -5.88 -5.08
C LEU A 138 1.22 -5.92 -4.28
N ASP A 139 2.13 -6.83 -4.62
CA ASP A 139 3.45 -6.90 -3.99
C ASP A 139 4.29 -5.63 -4.29
N LEU A 140 4.21 -5.09 -5.51
CA LEU A 140 4.82 -3.81 -5.86
C LEU A 140 4.18 -2.61 -5.11
N LEU A 141 2.94 -2.75 -4.64
CA LEU A 141 2.30 -1.76 -3.78
C LEU A 141 2.67 -1.92 -2.29
N GLY A 142 3.44 -2.95 -1.94
CA GLY A 142 3.81 -3.27 -0.56
C GLY A 142 2.71 -4.01 0.21
N VAL A 143 1.69 -4.52 -0.48
CA VAL A 143 0.63 -5.33 0.13
C VAL A 143 1.12 -6.75 0.35
N ARG A 144 1.09 -7.19 1.59
CA ARG A 144 1.55 -8.51 2.06
C ARG A 144 0.48 -9.57 1.88
N LYS A 145 0.88 -10.84 1.99
CA LYS A 145 -0.05 -11.96 1.94
C LYS A 145 0.21 -12.97 3.04
N THR A 146 -0.80 -13.16 3.87
CA THR A 146 -0.86 -14.17 4.93
C THR A 146 -2.09 -15.05 4.72
N VAL A 147 -2.29 -16.03 5.61
CA VAL A 147 -3.55 -16.77 5.65
C VAL A 147 -4.70 -15.79 5.93
N GLY A 148 -5.76 -15.85 5.13
CA GLY A 148 -6.93 -14.98 5.25
C GLY A 148 -6.81 -13.63 4.55
N THR A 149 -5.69 -13.36 3.84
CA THR A 149 -5.57 -12.19 2.97
C THR A 149 -6.58 -12.26 1.84
N GLN A 150 -7.27 -11.15 1.61
CA GLN A 150 -8.06 -10.88 0.43
C GLN A 150 -7.25 -9.99 -0.52
N GLU A 151 -7.17 -10.38 -1.80
CA GLU A 151 -6.42 -9.64 -2.81
C GLU A 151 -7.24 -8.43 -3.32
N LEU A 152 -7.40 -7.42 -2.47
CA LEU A 152 -8.00 -6.12 -2.80
C LEU A 152 -6.92 -5.05 -2.99
N TRP A 153 -7.23 -4.04 -3.79
CA TRP A 153 -6.37 -2.87 -3.93
C TRP A 153 -6.41 -2.01 -2.65
N PRO A 154 -5.26 -1.50 -2.18
CA PRO A 154 -5.21 -0.59 -1.04
C PRO A 154 -5.98 0.69 -1.39
N VAL A 155 -6.84 1.17 -0.49
CA VAL A 155 -7.70 2.34 -0.74
C VAL A 155 -6.93 3.66 -0.70
N ASP A 156 -7.52 4.72 -1.25
CA ASP A 156 -6.90 6.05 -1.23
C ASP A 156 -6.69 6.56 0.20
N ARG A 157 -5.48 7.05 0.48
CA ARG A 157 -5.12 7.68 1.75
C ARG A 157 -6.07 8.81 2.14
N GLU A 158 -6.59 9.57 1.17
CA GLU A 158 -7.57 10.63 1.46
C GLU A 158 -8.84 10.08 2.14
N LEU A 159 -9.29 8.89 1.72
CA LEU A 159 -10.47 8.26 2.30
C LEU A 159 -10.21 7.81 3.74
N MET A 160 -9.00 7.28 3.99
CA MET A 160 -8.57 6.92 5.34
C MET A 160 -8.42 8.16 6.25
N VAL A 161 -7.85 9.25 5.72
CA VAL A 161 -7.74 10.54 6.45
C VAL A 161 -9.13 11.06 6.79
N LYS A 162 -10.07 10.99 5.85
CA LYS A 162 -11.45 11.43 6.05
C LYS A 162 -12.10 10.66 7.19
N SER A 163 -12.16 9.33 7.12
CA SER A 163 -12.79 8.51 8.16
C SER A 163 -12.06 8.60 9.50
N PHE A 164 -10.75 8.86 9.51
CA PHE A 164 -9.97 9.10 10.74
C PHE A 164 -10.28 10.44 11.41
N THR A 165 -10.56 11.47 10.61
CA THR A 165 -10.81 12.85 11.09
C THR A 165 -12.29 13.16 11.33
N GLU A 166 -13.19 12.22 11.06
CA GLU A 166 -14.61 12.31 11.41
C GLU A 166 -14.80 12.54 12.91
N ARG A 167 -15.79 13.37 13.26
CA ARG A 167 -16.16 13.64 14.66
C ARG A 167 -16.59 12.35 15.35
N HIS A 168 -16.13 12.13 16.58
CA HIS A 168 -16.48 10.94 17.34
C HIS A 168 -17.98 10.82 17.64
N SER A 169 -18.65 11.97 17.83
CA SER A 169 -20.10 12.06 17.96
C SER A 169 -20.57 13.42 17.41
N PRO A 170 -21.88 13.60 17.12
CA PRO A 170 -22.39 14.85 16.54
C PRO A 170 -22.03 16.12 17.34
N ASN A 171 -21.87 15.99 18.66
CA ASN A 171 -21.63 17.08 19.59
C ASN A 171 -20.17 17.20 20.06
N ALA A 172 -19.26 16.37 19.54
CA ALA A 172 -17.85 16.38 19.94
C ALA A 172 -16.98 17.03 18.86
N GLU A 173 -16.00 17.84 19.24
CA GLU A 173 -15.00 18.37 18.30
C GLU A 173 -13.82 17.41 18.12
N ILE A 174 -13.60 16.49 19.08
CA ILE A 174 -12.60 15.42 18.95
C ILE A 174 -12.96 14.41 17.85
N SER A 175 -11.98 14.05 17.03
CA SER A 175 -12.14 13.04 15.99
C SER A 175 -12.12 11.61 16.54
N VAL A 176 -12.61 10.64 15.76
CA VAL A 176 -12.50 9.21 16.09
C VAL A 176 -11.04 8.80 16.26
N GLY A 177 -10.14 9.32 15.43
CA GLY A 177 -8.70 9.09 15.49
C GLY A 177 -8.08 9.61 16.78
N ALA A 178 -8.36 10.86 17.16
CA ALA A 178 -7.84 11.44 18.40
C ALA A 178 -8.42 10.78 19.65
N ARG A 179 -9.70 10.38 19.60
CA ARG A 179 -10.33 9.62 20.67
C ARG A 179 -9.68 8.25 20.84
N ALA A 180 -9.33 7.58 19.75
CA ALA A 180 -8.58 6.33 19.80
C ALA A 180 -7.19 6.56 20.40
N LEU A 181 -6.43 7.54 19.92
CA LEU A 181 -5.09 7.84 20.43
C LEU A 181 -5.09 8.14 21.94
N SER A 182 -6.09 8.86 22.43
CA SER A 182 -6.25 9.14 23.87
C SER A 182 -6.30 7.86 24.72
N LYS A 183 -6.84 6.76 24.19
CA LYS A 183 -6.90 5.47 24.90
C LYS A 183 -5.52 4.80 24.97
N HIS A 184 -4.72 4.90 23.90
CA HIS A 184 -3.36 4.34 23.84
C HIS A 184 -2.39 5.15 24.70
N TYR A 185 -2.51 6.48 24.72
CA TYR A 185 -1.68 7.34 25.58
C TYR A 185 -1.71 6.92 27.06
N HIS A 186 -2.89 6.65 27.62
CA HIS A 186 -3.01 6.25 29.03
C HIS A 186 -2.46 4.85 29.33
N ARG A 187 -2.09 4.08 28.30
CA ARG A 187 -1.68 2.67 28.41
C ARG A 187 -0.22 2.44 28.01
N ASP A 188 0.37 3.36 27.26
CA ASP A 188 1.80 3.37 26.94
C ASP A 188 2.61 3.55 28.21
N SER A 189 3.10 2.42 28.73
CA SER A 189 3.81 2.32 30.01
C SER A 189 5.32 2.08 29.80
N SER A 190 5.78 1.93 28.56
CA SER A 190 7.13 1.45 28.25
C SER A 190 7.95 2.39 27.39
N THR A 191 7.36 3.04 26.38
CA THR A 191 8.16 3.59 25.25
C THR A 191 7.72 4.98 24.78
N SER A 192 6.55 5.46 25.19
CA SER A 192 6.03 6.79 24.80
C SER A 192 5.98 7.00 23.28
N TRP A 193 5.77 5.93 22.50
CA TRP A 193 5.76 6.00 21.03
C TRP A 193 4.55 6.77 20.52
N TRP A 194 3.39 6.55 21.16
CA TRP A 194 2.15 7.28 20.88
C TRP A 194 2.23 8.75 21.30
N GLY A 195 3.18 9.08 22.17
CA GLY A 195 3.40 10.41 22.75
C GLY A 195 2.16 11.01 23.40
N GLY A 196 2.12 12.35 23.52
CA GLY A 196 1.16 13.03 24.39
C GLY A 196 -0.18 13.36 23.73
N CYS A 197 -1.30 13.05 24.39
CA CYS A 197 -2.64 13.46 23.97
C CYS A 197 -3.24 14.55 24.89
N THR A 198 -2.56 15.70 24.99
CA THR A 198 -2.93 16.83 25.86
C THR A 198 -3.30 18.08 25.05
N GLY A 199 -3.98 19.05 25.68
CA GLY A 199 -4.39 20.31 25.04
C GLY A 199 -5.84 20.33 24.56
N THR A 200 -6.16 21.26 23.67
CA THR A 200 -7.50 21.45 23.08
C THR A 200 -7.87 20.28 22.17
N GLU A 201 -9.16 20.11 21.85
CA GLU A 201 -9.60 19.05 20.93
C GLU A 201 -8.95 19.19 19.54
N LYS A 202 -8.78 20.42 19.05
CA LYS A 202 -8.03 20.69 17.83
C LYS A 202 -6.57 20.20 17.92
N GLN A 203 -5.86 20.51 19.01
CA GLN A 203 -4.48 20.07 19.19
C GLN A 203 -4.37 18.53 19.23
N LYS A 204 -5.32 17.86 19.89
CA LYS A 204 -5.39 16.40 19.92
C LYS A 204 -5.68 15.80 18.54
N ASN A 205 -6.56 16.43 17.75
CA ASN A 205 -6.87 16.01 16.39
C ASN A 205 -5.65 16.15 15.46
N ASP A 206 -4.98 17.30 15.51
CA ASP A 206 -3.77 17.57 14.70
C ASP A 206 -2.66 16.58 15.05
N TYR A 207 -2.46 16.30 16.35
CA TYR A 207 -1.47 15.33 16.81
C TYR A 207 -1.82 13.89 16.43
N ALA A 208 -3.08 13.49 16.57
CA ALA A 208 -3.50 12.16 16.15
C ALA A 208 -3.33 11.94 14.63
N LEU A 209 -3.57 12.98 13.85
CA LEU A 209 -3.33 12.95 12.41
C LEU A 209 -1.83 12.84 12.09
N SER A 210 -0.95 13.49 12.86
CA SER A 210 0.50 13.35 12.67
C SER A 210 0.98 11.93 13.00
N ILE A 211 0.43 11.29 14.03
CA ILE A 211 0.70 9.88 14.35
C ILE A 211 0.22 8.94 13.24
N MET A 212 -1.00 9.15 12.72
CA MET A 212 -1.49 8.37 11.59
C MET A 212 -0.59 8.54 10.37
N ASN A 213 -0.16 9.77 10.06
CA ASN A 213 0.78 10.01 8.97
C ASN A 213 2.13 9.33 9.21
N LYS A 214 2.67 9.37 10.43
CA LYS A 214 3.89 8.62 10.80
C LYS A 214 3.76 7.12 10.50
N ILE A 215 2.61 6.51 10.81
CA ILE A 215 2.35 5.09 10.50
C ILE A 215 2.30 4.85 8.99
N LEU A 216 1.55 5.67 8.26
CA LEU A 216 1.36 5.50 6.82
C LEU A 216 2.65 5.79 6.04
N ASP A 217 3.41 6.82 6.41
CA ASP A 217 4.67 7.18 5.75
C ASP A 217 5.77 6.16 6.05
N GLY A 218 5.75 5.55 7.25
CA GLY A 218 6.67 4.48 7.64
C GLY A 218 6.18 3.06 7.33
N ALA A 219 5.08 2.89 6.59
CA ALA A 219 4.44 1.59 6.43
C ALA A 219 5.37 0.56 5.75
N THR A 220 5.51 -0.60 6.38
CA THR A 220 6.29 -1.75 5.88
C THR A 220 5.46 -3.03 5.87
N TRP A 221 4.23 -2.94 6.37
CA TRP A 221 3.25 -4.01 6.37
C TRP A 221 1.87 -3.44 6.04
N ILE A 222 1.34 -3.79 4.87
CA ILE A 222 -0.02 -3.46 4.45
C ILE A 222 -0.71 -4.78 4.16
N ASN A 223 -1.86 -5.07 4.76
CA ASN A 223 -2.59 -6.29 4.46
C ASN A 223 -4.10 -6.05 4.57
N ILE A 224 -4.86 -6.63 3.65
CA ILE A 224 -6.31 -6.64 3.69
C ILE A 224 -6.74 -8.08 3.97
N HIS A 225 -7.33 -8.32 5.14
CA HIS A 225 -7.61 -9.66 5.62
C HIS A 225 -8.86 -9.69 6.50
N TRP A 226 -9.39 -10.89 6.72
CA TRP A 226 -10.56 -11.08 7.58
C TRP A 226 -10.21 -10.88 9.07
N LEU A 227 -11.16 -10.34 9.83
CA LEU A 227 -11.25 -10.60 11.26
C LEU A 227 -12.28 -11.71 11.49
N PRO A 228 -12.27 -12.38 12.65
CA PRO A 228 -13.41 -13.17 13.08
C PRO A 228 -14.71 -12.35 12.92
N HIS A 229 -15.78 -12.98 12.43
CA HIS A 229 -17.09 -12.37 12.07
C HIS A 229 -17.17 -11.69 10.68
N ASP A 230 -16.42 -12.17 9.68
CA ASP A 230 -16.60 -11.81 8.26
C ASP A 230 -16.42 -10.32 7.91
N VAL A 231 -15.61 -9.59 8.69
CA VAL A 231 -15.27 -8.19 8.38
C VAL A 231 -13.86 -8.11 7.81
N TYR A 232 -13.74 -7.66 6.56
CA TYR A 232 -12.45 -7.34 5.98
C TYR A 232 -11.92 -6.02 6.55
N ILE A 233 -10.69 -6.06 7.05
CA ILE A 233 -9.97 -4.88 7.50
C ILE A 233 -8.79 -4.60 6.60
N LEU A 234 -8.54 -3.31 6.37
CA LEU A 234 -7.23 -2.84 5.94
C LEU A 234 -6.40 -2.59 7.19
N GLU A 235 -5.27 -3.29 7.31
CA GLU A 235 -4.31 -3.12 8.38
C GLU A 235 -3.00 -2.58 7.82
N VAL A 236 -2.49 -1.52 8.43
CA VAL A 236 -1.21 -0.90 8.09
C VAL A 236 -0.35 -0.83 9.34
N ARG A 237 0.89 -1.32 9.26
CA ARG A 237 1.90 -1.19 10.30
C ARG A 237 3.20 -0.67 9.72
N GLN A 238 3.93 0.04 10.57
CA GLN A 238 5.31 0.39 10.32
C GLN A 238 6.26 -0.65 10.95
N GLU A 239 7.56 -0.51 10.72
CA GLU A 239 8.61 -1.46 11.11
C GLU A 239 8.56 -1.93 12.57
N GLU A 240 8.39 -1.04 13.55
CA GLU A 240 8.33 -1.38 14.98
C GLU A 240 6.98 -2.01 15.39
N GLY A 241 6.07 -2.24 14.44
CA GLY A 241 4.83 -2.98 14.63
C GLY A 241 3.63 -2.13 15.06
N TYR A 242 3.82 -0.85 15.41
CA TYR A 242 2.68 0.06 15.64
C TYR A 242 1.91 0.26 14.35
N GLY A 243 0.58 0.37 14.46
CA GLY A 243 -0.25 0.39 13.28
C GLY A 243 -1.63 0.99 13.48
N ALA A 244 -2.39 0.94 12.41
CA ALA A 244 -3.75 1.43 12.32
C ALA A 244 -4.57 0.52 11.40
N ARG A 245 -5.88 0.46 11.65
CA ARG A 245 -6.79 -0.32 10.82
C ARG A 245 -8.07 0.41 10.47
N TRP A 246 -8.59 0.09 9.30
CA TRP A 246 -9.86 0.56 8.77
C TRP A 246 -10.71 -0.63 8.30
N THR A 247 -11.98 -0.39 7.99
CA THR A 247 -12.70 -1.27 7.06
C THR A 247 -11.93 -1.36 5.74
N ALA A 248 -12.03 -2.47 5.01
CA ALA A 248 -11.26 -2.67 3.79
C ALA A 248 -11.51 -1.60 2.70
N ASP A 249 -12.67 -0.95 2.72
CA ASP A 249 -13.02 0.16 1.84
C ASP A 249 -12.55 1.53 2.35
N GLY A 250 -11.89 1.60 3.52
CA GLY A 250 -11.41 2.85 4.13
C GLY A 250 -12.49 3.74 4.74
N SER A 251 -13.76 3.33 4.68
CA SER A 251 -14.89 4.18 5.09
C SER A 251 -15.01 4.38 6.59
N SER A 252 -14.42 3.49 7.40
CA SER A 252 -14.46 3.58 8.86
C SER A 252 -13.11 3.26 9.48
N PHE A 253 -12.60 4.17 10.32
CA PHE A 253 -11.44 3.92 11.17
C PHE A 253 -11.81 2.97 12.32
N ARG A 254 -11.01 1.91 12.50
CA ARG A 254 -11.29 0.82 13.46
C ARG A 254 -10.36 0.84 14.68
N GLY A 255 -9.32 1.67 14.66
CA GLY A 255 -8.43 1.88 15.80
C GLY A 255 -6.96 1.72 15.48
N PHE A 256 -6.14 2.07 16.46
CA PHE A 256 -4.70 1.85 16.44
C PHE A 256 -4.34 0.44 16.92
N LEU A 257 -3.11 0.04 16.66
CA LEU A 257 -2.58 -1.29 16.93
C LEU A 257 -1.22 -1.15 17.61
N GLU A 258 -1.06 -1.83 18.74
CA GLU A 258 0.24 -2.02 19.37
C GLU A 258 1.08 -3.04 18.59
N PRO A 259 2.41 -3.08 18.80
CA PRO A 259 3.27 -4.12 18.26
C PRO A 259 2.75 -5.53 18.58
N GLN A 260 3.02 -6.46 17.67
CA GLN A 260 2.64 -7.86 17.85
C GLN A 260 3.34 -8.44 19.08
N MET A 261 2.63 -9.25 19.85
CA MET A 261 3.16 -9.95 21.02
C MET A 261 2.81 -11.44 20.92
N VAL A 262 3.77 -12.30 21.25
CA VAL A 262 3.54 -13.74 21.41
C VAL A 262 2.42 -13.94 22.45
N ASP A 263 1.43 -14.77 22.11
CA ASP A 263 0.26 -15.04 22.97
C ASP A 263 -0.56 -13.80 23.36
N GLY A 264 -0.55 -12.74 22.55
CA GLY A 264 -1.30 -11.50 22.80
C GLY A 264 -2.78 -11.72 23.14
N HIS A 265 -3.42 -12.71 22.53
CA HIS A 265 -4.80 -13.09 22.86
C HIS A 265 -4.94 -13.62 24.30
N SER A 266 -4.02 -14.47 24.74
CA SER A 266 -4.04 -15.14 26.04
C SER A 266 -3.74 -14.18 27.20
N VAL A 267 -2.95 -13.13 26.94
CA VAL A 267 -2.66 -12.07 27.93
C VAL A 267 -3.60 -10.87 27.83
N GLY A 268 -4.66 -10.98 27.02
CA GLY A 268 -5.62 -9.92 26.76
C GLY A 268 -4.92 -8.73 26.12
N TRP A 269 -4.73 -8.80 24.80
CA TRP A 269 -4.04 -7.80 23.96
C TRP A 269 -3.98 -6.45 24.66
N LYS A 270 -2.78 -5.99 25.01
CA LYS A 270 -2.62 -4.59 25.40
C LYS A 270 -2.97 -3.78 24.16
N HIS A 271 -4.22 -3.38 24.06
CA HIS A 271 -4.70 -2.27 23.23
C HIS A 271 -4.48 -0.97 23.99
#